data_AF-A0A6P0Q329-F1
#
_entry.id   AF-A0A6P0Q329-F1
#
_cell.length_a   1.000
_cell.length_b   1.000
_cell.length_c   1.000
_cell.angle_alpha   90.00
_cell.angle_beta   90.00
_cell.angle_gamma   90.00
#
_symmetry.space_group_name_H-M   'P 1'
#
loop_
_entity.id
_entity.type
_entity.pdbx_description
1 polymer ?
#
loop_
_entity_poly.entity_id
_entity_poly.type
_entity_poly.pdbx_seq_one_letter_code
_entity_poly.pdbx_strand_id
1 'polypeptide(L)'
;MEENSSFLGTGWSFPPTFNGDTGTVEMVSDQEDIVQSLEIILSTRPGERIMQPDFGCELSQFLFEEITQGLITGIRGTISDALLNHEHRIDV
;
A
#
# COMPACT_ATOMS: atom_id res chain seq x y z
N MET A 1 3.39 -10.39 31.31
CA MET A 1 2.32 -10.31 30.29
C MET A 1 3.06 -10.42 28.99
N GLU A 2 3.05 -11.61 28.37
CA GLU A 2 3.74 -11.80 27.09
C GLU A 2 3.00 -10.97 26.06
N GLU A 3 3.60 -9.86 25.64
CA GLU A 3 3.18 -9.17 24.43
C GLU A 3 3.45 -10.15 23.29
N ASN A 4 2.40 -10.83 22.81
CA ASN A 4 2.41 -11.50 21.51
C ASN A 4 2.58 -10.40 20.45
N SER A 5 3.79 -9.87 20.32
CA SER A 5 4.16 -8.97 19.23
C SER A 5 4.11 -9.80 17.96
N SER A 6 2.99 -9.68 17.25
CA SER A 6 2.84 -10.29 15.95
C SER A 6 3.97 -9.82 15.04
N PHE A 7 4.53 -10.76 14.27
CA PHE A 7 5.61 -10.52 13.32
C PHE A 7 5.26 -9.42 12.29
N LEU A 8 3.97 -9.23 12.03
CA LEU A 8 3.47 -8.28 11.03
C LEU A 8 3.65 -6.82 11.43
N GLY A 9 3.83 -6.55 12.73
CA GLY A 9 4.12 -5.22 13.25
C GLY A 9 2.89 -4.36 13.50
N THR A 10 3.15 -3.10 13.85
CA THR A 10 2.13 -2.10 14.15
C THR A 10 2.60 -0.75 13.60
N GLY A 11 1.76 -0.12 12.81
CA GLY A 11 2.02 1.13 12.10
C GLY A 11 0.98 2.20 12.41
N TRP A 12 1.20 3.41 11.88
CA TRP A 12 0.19 4.46 11.93
C TRP A 12 -0.97 4.09 11.03
N SER A 13 -2.19 4.45 11.43
CA SER A 13 -3.34 4.30 10.56
C SER A 13 -3.17 5.13 9.28
N PHE A 14 -3.68 4.62 8.17
CA PHE A 14 -3.94 5.34 6.96
C PHE A 14 -5.46 5.37 6.71
N PRO A 15 -6.07 6.56 6.62
CA PRO A 15 -5.46 7.88 6.74
C PRO A 15 -4.92 8.18 8.16
N PRO A 16 -3.84 8.99 8.29
CA PRO A 16 -3.31 9.38 9.59
C PRO A 16 -4.35 10.13 10.42
N THR A 17 -4.76 9.54 11.53
CA THR A 17 -5.81 10.09 12.40
C THR A 17 -5.26 10.33 13.80
N PHE A 18 -5.57 11.49 14.36
CA PHE A 18 -5.14 11.90 15.69
C PHE A 18 -6.34 11.98 16.61
N ASN A 19 -6.27 11.28 17.75
CA ASN A 19 -7.32 11.29 18.74
C ASN A 19 -7.11 12.46 19.71
N GLY A 20 -8.06 13.40 19.71
CA GLY A 20 -8.00 14.61 20.53
C GLY A 20 -8.19 14.39 22.03
N ASP A 21 -8.85 13.31 22.43
CA ASP A 21 -9.11 12.99 23.85
C ASP A 21 -7.89 12.31 24.50
N THR A 22 -7.22 11.42 23.76
CA THR A 22 -6.04 10.68 24.26
C THR A 22 -4.72 11.38 23.93
N GLY A 23 -4.71 12.30 22.96
CA GLY A 23 -3.49 12.96 22.48
C GLY A 23 -2.54 12.01 21.74
N THR A 24 -3.07 10.89 21.21
CA THR A 24 -2.30 9.85 20.51
C THR A 24 -2.66 9.79 19.04
N VAL A 25 -1.77 9.20 18.23
CA VAL A 25 -2.08 8.79 16.86
C VAL A 25 -2.80 7.44 16.88
N GLU A 26 -3.72 7.25 15.96
CA GLU A 26 -4.35 5.94 15.74
C GLU A 26 -3.34 4.99 15.11
N MET A 27 -3.23 3.79 15.67
CA MET A 27 -2.29 2.75 15.25
C MET A 27 -3.09 1.54 14.76
N VAL A 28 -2.60 0.90 13.71
CA VAL A 28 -3.15 -0.35 13.17
C VAL A 28 -2.09 -1.45 13.24
N SER A 29 -2.54 -2.69 13.31
CA SER A 29 -1.67 -3.85 13.48
C SER A 29 -2.04 -4.96 12.51
N ASP A 30 -1.08 -5.85 12.27
CA ASP A 30 -1.29 -7.11 11.57
C ASP A 30 -1.87 -6.97 10.16
N GLN A 31 -2.94 -7.70 9.89
CA GLN A 31 -3.57 -7.74 8.59
C GLN A 31 -4.14 -6.38 8.17
N GLU A 32 -4.61 -5.58 9.13
CA GLU A 32 -5.14 -4.25 8.84
C GLU A 32 -4.04 -3.28 8.39
N ASP A 33 -2.85 -3.37 8.99
CA ASP A 33 -1.66 -2.63 8.55
C ASP A 33 -1.22 -3.04 7.14
N ILE A 34 -1.29 -4.34 6.79
CA ILE A 34 -1.02 -4.81 5.42
C ILE A 34 -2.03 -4.22 4.44
N VAL A 35 -3.34 -4.28 4.74
CA VAL A 35 -4.38 -3.74 3.83
C VAL A 35 -4.14 -2.25 3.58
N GLN A 36 -3.83 -1.48 4.62
CA GLN A 36 -3.55 -0.05 4.48
C GLN A 36 -2.24 0.22 3.71
N SER A 37 -1.21 -0.62 3.88
CA SER A 37 0.00 -0.57 3.07
C SER A 37 -0.29 -0.77 1.58
N LEU A 38 -1.16 -1.74 1.23
CA LEU A 38 -1.60 -1.97 -0.15
C LEU A 38 -2.32 -0.74 -0.72
N GLU A 39 -3.21 -0.12 0.07
CA GLU A 39 -3.87 1.12 -0.34
C GLU A 39 -2.86 2.22 -0.65
N ILE A 40 -1.87 2.44 0.23
CA ILE A 40 -0.82 3.45 0.03
C ILE A 40 -0.03 3.17 -1.26
N ILE A 41 0.40 1.93 -1.48
CA ILE A 41 1.19 1.56 -2.68
C ILE A 41 0.39 1.80 -3.95
N LEU A 42 -0.86 1.33 -3.99
CA LEU A 42 -1.71 1.41 -5.18
C LEU A 42 -2.28 2.81 -5.45
N SER A 43 -2.36 3.67 -4.42
CA SER A 43 -2.81 5.05 -4.57
C SER A 43 -1.69 6.05 -4.86
N THR A 44 -0.43 5.65 -4.70
CA THR A 44 0.74 6.53 -4.89
C THR A 44 1.32 6.33 -6.27
N ARG A 45 1.60 7.42 -6.99
CA ARG A 45 2.28 7.36 -8.28
C ARG A 45 3.80 7.36 -8.11
N PRO A 46 4.56 6.57 -8.88
CA PRO A 46 6.02 6.65 -8.89
C PRO A 46 6.50 8.10 -9.09
N GLY A 47 7.45 8.52 -8.27
CA GLY A 47 7.98 9.88 -8.25
C GLY A 47 7.30 10.84 -7.27
N GLU A 48 6.17 10.49 -6.67
CA GLU A 48 5.51 11.35 -5.65
C GLU A 48 6.28 11.41 -4.33
N ARG A 49 7.00 10.34 -3.98
CA ARG A 49 7.78 10.27 -2.73
C ARG A 49 9.19 10.79 -2.92
N ILE A 50 9.55 11.78 -2.11
CA ILE A 50 10.89 12.37 -2.08
C ILE A 50 11.92 11.28 -1.72
N MET A 51 13.02 11.20 -2.46
CA MET A 51 14.09 10.19 -2.34
C MET A 51 13.64 8.74 -2.58
N GLN A 52 12.42 8.50 -3.06
CA GLN A 52 11.87 7.17 -3.37
C GLN A 52 11.15 7.23 -4.73
N PRO A 53 11.88 7.46 -5.84
CA PRO A 53 11.27 7.67 -7.15
C PRO A 53 10.52 6.44 -7.66
N ASP A 54 10.94 5.23 -7.27
CA ASP A 54 10.37 3.98 -7.76
C ASP A 54 9.16 3.52 -6.95
N PHE A 55 8.87 4.13 -5.80
CA PHE A 55 7.77 3.71 -4.93
C PHE A 55 6.40 4.09 -5.50
N GLY A 56 5.52 3.11 -5.63
CA GLY A 56 4.11 3.31 -5.99
C GLY A 56 3.64 2.35 -7.08
N CYS A 57 2.52 2.68 -7.70
CA CYS A 57 1.93 1.91 -8.80
C CYS A 57 1.37 2.87 -9.86
N GLU A 58 1.97 2.90 -11.05
CA GLU A 58 1.53 3.79 -12.15
C GLU A 58 0.29 3.20 -12.85
N LEU A 59 -0.87 3.20 -12.18
CA LEU A 59 -2.14 2.78 -12.78
C LEU A 59 -2.71 3.83 -13.74
N SER A 60 -2.31 5.09 -13.59
CA SER A 60 -2.77 6.20 -14.43
C SER A 60 -2.36 6.07 -15.89
N GLN A 61 -1.32 5.29 -16.22
CA GLN A 61 -0.92 5.06 -17.62
C GLN A 61 -2.04 4.39 -18.44
N PHE A 62 -2.91 3.63 -17.78
CA PHE A 62 -4.02 2.90 -18.40
C PHE A 62 -5.30 3.72 -18.55
N LEU A 63 -5.31 4.97 -18.08
CA LEU A 63 -6.49 5.83 -18.17
C LEU A 63 -6.83 6.12 -19.63
N PHE A 64 -8.12 6.02 -19.95
CA PHE A 64 -8.68 6.24 -21.30
C PHE A 64 -8.29 5.21 -22.36
N GLU A 65 -7.63 4.12 -21.99
CA GLU A 65 -7.42 2.98 -22.90
C GLU A 65 -8.72 2.20 -23.15
N GLU A 66 -8.79 1.52 -24.30
CA GLU A 66 -9.89 0.61 -24.60
C GLU A 66 -9.78 -0.68 -23.77
N ILE A 67 -10.92 -1.17 -23.28
CA ILE A 67 -10.97 -2.39 -22.48
C ILE A 67 -10.70 -3.61 -23.36
N THR A 68 -9.46 -4.09 -23.33
CA THR A 68 -8.99 -5.27 -24.03
C THR A 68 -8.39 -6.29 -23.07
N GLN A 69 -8.20 -7.53 -23.52
CA GLN A 69 -7.44 -8.51 -22.74
C GLN A 69 -5.99 -8.08 -22.48
N GLY A 70 -5.41 -7.32 -23.42
CA GLY A 70 -4.09 -6.70 -23.27
C GLY A 70 -4.07 -5.72 -22.11
N LEU A 71 -5.05 -4.82 -22.03
CA LEU A 71 -5.21 -3.87 -20.92
C LEU A 71 -5.30 -4.59 -19.57
N ILE A 72 -6.18 -5.59 -19.45
CA ILE A 72 -6.38 -6.35 -18.21
C ILE A 72 -5.07 -7.05 -17.79
N THR A 73 -4.35 -7.61 -18.75
CA THR A 73 -3.06 -8.27 -18.50
C THR A 73 -2.00 -7.26 -18.05
N GLY A 74 -1.97 -6.08 -18.68
CA GLY A 74 -1.08 -4.97 -18.31
C GLY A 74 -1.32 -4.48 -16.89
N ILE A 75 -2.58 -4.18 -16.54
CA ILE A 75 -2.97 -3.76 -15.18
C ILE A 75 -2.55 -4.81 -14.16
N ARG A 76 -2.83 -6.10 -14.43
CA ARG A 76 -2.44 -7.19 -13.52
C ARG A 76 -0.93 -7.23 -13.31
N GLY A 77 -0.15 -7.16 -14.39
CA GLY A 77 1.31 -7.15 -14.33
C GLY A 77 1.83 -5.98 -13.50
N THR A 78 1.34 -4.76 -13.76
CA THR A 78 1.74 -3.56 -13.02
C THR A 78 1.42 -3.65 -11.53
N ILE A 79 0.23 -4.14 -11.17
CA ILE A 79 -0.13 -4.35 -9.75
C ILE A 79 0.79 -5.41 -9.13
N SER A 80 0.98 -6.55 -9.78
CA SER A 80 1.82 -7.62 -9.25
C SER A 80 3.26 -7.16 -9.04
N ASP A 81 3.84 -6.46 -10.00
CA ASP A 81 5.22 -5.94 -9.90
C ASP A 81 5.36 -4.92 -8.76
N ALA A 82 4.40 -4.00 -8.61
CA ALA A 82 4.42 -3.01 -7.52
C ALA A 82 4.33 -3.69 -6.15
N LEU A 83 3.45 -4.69 -6.00
CA LEU A 83 3.29 -5.43 -4.74
C LEU A 83 4.52 -6.28 -4.42
N LEU A 84 5.09 -6.98 -5.41
CA LEU A 84 6.31 -7.77 -5.22
C LEU A 84 7.51 -6.92 -4.76
N ASN A 85 7.62 -5.68 -5.26
CA ASN A 85 8.74 -4.79 -4.92
C ASN A 85 8.56 -4.04 -3.59
N HIS A 86 7.32 -3.81 -3.17
CA HIS A 86 7.03 -2.89 -2.05
C HIS A 86 6.32 -3.54 -0.86
N GLU A 87 5.69 -4.70 -1.01
CA GLU A 87 4.97 -5.40 0.06
C GLU A 87 5.41 -6.88 0.18
N HIS A 88 6.51 -7.11 0.89
CA HIS A 88 7.12 -8.44 1.04
C HIS A 88 6.36 -9.37 2.00
N ARG A 89 5.31 -8.89 2.68
CA ARG A 89 4.54 -9.66 3.67
C ARG A 89 3.46 -10.54 3.04
N ILE A 90 3.19 -10.39 1.74
CA ILE A 90 2.13 -11.11 1.02
C ILE A 90 2.68 -12.00 -0.11
N ASP A 91 1.85 -12.93 -0.56
CA ASP A 91 2.06 -13.73 -1.78
C ASP A 91 1.14 -13.18 -2.88
N VAL A 92 1.67 -13.04 -4.10
CA VAL A 92 1.07 -12.27 -5.21
C VAL A 92 0.67 -13.18 -6.38
#